data_AF-A0AAW0GKD2-F1
#
_entry.id   AF-A0AAW0GKD2-F1
#
_cell.length_a   1.000
_cell.length_b   1.000
_cell.length_c   1.000
_cell.angle_alpha   90.00
_cell.angle_beta   90.00
_cell.angle_gamma   90.00
#
_symmetry.space_group_name_H-M   'P 1'
#
loop_
_entity.id
_entity.type
_entity.pdbx_description
1 polymer ?
#
loop_
_entity_poly.entity_id
_entity_poly.type
_entity_poly.pdbx_seq_one_letter_code
_entity_poly.pdbx_strand_id
1 'polypeptide(L)'
;MSKYYVRQNTMIVLLNLPEKATLREMLEAIASAEEFSEIKIRSGEKQIYGKLRDHNDIRFKLKKIEKTSDKIFLHIQAVLGGINLNDPEYKNGDNQPQLESITIFRHIPRIARALVEVAIERQHGAQVKHGLELLRCLTAKSWEDRPTVLRQIESIGEKS
;
A
#
# COMPACT_ATOMS: atom_id res chain seq x y z
N MET A 1 19.71 -4.62 -4.19
CA MET A 1 19.53 -3.33 -3.48
C MET A 1 19.72 -2.14 -4.42
N SER A 2 20.88 -2.00 -5.07
CA SER A 2 21.18 -0.90 -6.02
C SER A 2 20.23 -0.86 -7.23
N LYS A 3 19.90 -2.02 -7.84
CA LYS A 3 19.03 -2.11 -9.03
C LYS A 3 17.67 -1.40 -8.89
N TYR A 4 17.08 -1.44 -7.70
CA TYR A 4 15.76 -0.84 -7.43
C TYR A 4 15.81 0.36 -6.47
N TYR A 5 17.01 0.81 -6.10
CA TYR A 5 17.22 1.90 -5.15
C TYR A 5 16.49 1.71 -3.79
N VAL A 6 16.24 0.46 -3.39
CA VAL A 6 15.55 0.11 -2.14
C VAL A 6 16.51 0.17 -0.96
N ARG A 7 16.09 0.79 0.14
CA ARG A 7 16.90 0.94 1.35
C ARG A 7 17.20 -0.43 2.00
N GLN A 8 18.29 -0.50 2.76
CA GLN A 8 18.75 -1.74 3.39
C GLN A 8 17.72 -2.32 4.36
N ASN A 9 17.13 -1.49 5.23
CA ASN A 9 16.16 -1.98 6.21
C ASN A 9 14.90 -2.53 5.54
N THR A 10 14.44 -1.88 4.46
CA THR A 10 13.36 -2.42 3.63
C THR A 10 13.71 -3.78 3.04
N MET A 11 14.91 -3.93 2.50
CA MET A 11 15.36 -5.23 1.95
C MET A 11 15.40 -6.33 3.02
N ILE A 12 15.82 -6.01 4.24
CA ILE A 12 15.81 -6.96 5.37
C ILE A 12 14.39 -7.43 5.66
N VAL A 13 13.40 -6.53 5.68
CA VAL A 13 11.99 -6.90 5.84
C VAL A 13 11.54 -7.86 4.74
N LEU A 14 11.84 -7.56 3.48
CA LEU A 14 11.44 -8.41 2.34
C LEU A 14 12.07 -9.80 2.40
N LEU A 15 13.34 -9.89 2.79
CA LEU A 15 14.08 -11.15 2.92
C LEU A 15 13.61 -12.01 4.10
N ASN A 16 12.97 -11.40 5.11
CA ASN A 16 12.46 -12.09 6.29
C ASN A 16 10.99 -12.54 6.15
N LEU A 17 10.36 -12.32 5.00
CA LEU A 17 9.02 -12.84 4.73
C LEU A 17 8.99 -14.38 4.82
N PRO A 18 7.96 -14.98 5.45
CA PRO A 18 7.83 -16.42 5.53
C PRO A 18 7.62 -17.02 4.14
N GLU A 19 8.13 -18.23 3.88
CA GLU A 19 8.08 -18.90 2.56
C GLU A 19 6.68 -18.88 1.92
N LYS A 20 5.64 -19.04 2.74
CA LYS A 20 4.23 -19.05 2.32
C LYS A 20 3.48 -17.78 2.73
N ALA A 21 4.16 -16.62 2.65
CA ALA A 21 3.55 -15.33 2.97
C ALA A 21 2.28 -15.09 2.15
N THR A 22 1.23 -14.69 2.83
CA THR A 22 -0.07 -14.33 2.26
C THR A 22 0.00 -12.97 1.57
N LEU A 23 -0.99 -12.69 0.71
CA LEU A 23 -1.15 -11.37 0.07
C LEU A 23 -1.15 -10.22 1.10
N ARG A 24 -1.79 -10.43 2.25
CA ARG A 24 -1.82 -9.45 3.36
C ARG A 24 -0.43 -9.21 3.94
N GLU A 25 0.30 -10.26 4.30
CA GLU A 25 1.63 -10.15 4.91
C GLU A 25 2.62 -9.49 3.96
N MET A 26 2.54 -9.78 2.67
CA MET A 26 3.37 -9.11 1.65
C MET A 26 3.04 -7.63 1.52
N LEU A 27 1.75 -7.26 1.60
CA LEU A 27 1.33 -5.86 1.59
C LEU A 27 1.74 -5.12 2.88
N GLU A 28 1.65 -5.78 4.04
CA GLU A 28 2.15 -5.25 5.33
C GLU A 28 3.67 -5.04 5.28
N ALA A 29 4.42 -5.95 4.65
CA ALA A 29 5.86 -5.80 4.44
C ALA A 29 6.19 -4.58 3.55
N ILE A 30 5.48 -4.40 2.43
CA ILE A 30 5.62 -3.18 1.61
C ILE A 30 5.31 -1.93 2.44
N ALA A 31 4.22 -1.93 3.21
CA ALA A 31 3.81 -0.78 4.02
C ALA A 31 4.80 -0.42 5.14
N SER A 32 5.64 -1.37 5.56
CA SER A 32 6.68 -1.16 6.57
C SER A 32 8.03 -0.67 6.01
N ALA A 33 8.10 -0.38 4.71
CA ALA A 33 9.32 0.07 4.05
C ALA A 33 9.87 1.39 4.63
N GLU A 34 11.20 1.46 4.79
CA GLU A 34 11.93 2.61 5.33
C GLU A 34 11.83 3.85 4.43
N GLU A 35 11.50 3.66 3.15
CA GLU A 35 11.11 4.72 2.22
C GLU A 35 9.99 5.63 2.75
N PHE A 36 9.16 5.13 3.69
CA PHE A 36 8.05 5.87 4.28
C PHE A 36 8.36 6.46 5.66
N SER A 37 9.62 6.41 6.11
CA SER A 37 10.03 6.86 7.45
C SER A 37 9.74 8.34 7.75
N GLU A 38 9.67 9.19 6.73
CA GLU A 38 9.32 10.60 6.87
C GLU A 38 7.82 10.82 7.14
N ILE A 39 6.98 9.85 6.79
CA ILE A 39 5.53 9.90 7.05
C ILE A 39 5.30 9.56 8.52
N LYS A 40 4.65 10.47 9.24
CA LYS A 40 4.30 10.28 10.65
C LYS A 40 2.79 10.35 10.82
N ILE A 41 2.30 9.73 11.91
CA ILE A 41 0.94 9.92 12.37
C ILE A 41 0.91 11.24 13.15
N ARG A 42 0.10 12.20 12.70
CA ARG A 42 -0.08 13.49 13.37
C ARG A 42 -1.21 13.43 14.40
N SER A 43 -1.17 14.35 15.37
CA SER A 43 -2.27 14.57 16.31
C SER A 43 -3.56 14.89 15.54
N GLY A 44 -4.67 14.26 15.90
CA GLY A 44 -5.97 14.45 15.22
C GLY A 44 -6.23 13.53 14.02
N GLU A 45 -5.22 12.89 13.44
CA GLU A 45 -5.41 11.96 12.31
C GLU A 45 -6.05 10.62 12.71
N LYS A 46 -5.91 10.20 13.98
CA LYS A 46 -6.35 8.88 14.45
C LYS A 46 -7.85 8.64 14.27
N GLN A 47 -8.68 9.65 14.51
CA GLN A 47 -10.13 9.53 14.36
C GLN A 47 -10.52 9.36 12.89
N ILE A 48 -9.89 10.15 12.00
CA ILE A 48 -10.11 10.09 10.56
C ILE A 48 -9.72 8.72 10.01
N TYR A 49 -8.52 8.24 10.34
CA TYR A 49 -8.09 6.93 9.86
C TYR A 49 -8.85 5.79 10.53
N GLY A 50 -9.43 5.99 11.72
CA GLY A 50 -10.39 5.07 12.32
C GLY A 50 -11.63 4.85 11.43
N LYS A 51 -12.22 5.93 10.91
CA LYS A 51 -13.34 5.84 9.95
C LYS A 51 -12.91 5.17 8.66
N LEU A 52 -11.79 5.60 8.08
CA LEU A 52 -11.27 5.04 6.83
C LEU A 52 -11.02 3.54 6.94
N ARG A 53 -10.47 3.08 8.07
CA ARG A 53 -10.22 1.66 8.37
C ARG A 53 -11.49 0.81 8.37
N ASP A 54 -12.62 1.39 8.76
CA ASP A 54 -13.89 0.68 8.85
C ASP A 54 -14.71 0.74 7.55
N HIS A 55 -14.27 1.55 6.57
CA HIS A 55 -14.88 1.69 5.25
C HIS A 55 -15.00 0.33 4.53
N ASN A 56 -16.12 0.12 3.81
CA ASN A 56 -16.44 -1.14 3.16
C ASN A 56 -15.42 -1.55 2.09
N ASP A 57 -14.80 -0.55 1.45
CA ASP A 57 -13.77 -0.79 0.45
C ASP A 57 -12.39 -1.15 1.01
N ILE A 58 -12.18 -1.12 2.33
CA ILE A 58 -10.94 -1.65 2.93
C ILE A 58 -11.02 -3.18 3.05
N ARG A 59 -10.14 -3.86 2.30
CA ARG A 59 -10.10 -5.34 2.21
C ARG A 59 -9.58 -5.99 3.49
N PHE A 60 -8.45 -5.51 3.99
CA PHE A 60 -7.75 -6.02 5.17
C PHE A 60 -7.91 -5.03 6.32
N LYS A 61 -8.98 -5.23 7.10
CA LYS A 61 -9.25 -4.39 8.27
C LYS A 61 -8.16 -4.55 9.34
N LEU A 62 -7.79 -3.43 9.95
CA LEU A 62 -6.88 -3.37 11.09
C LEU A 62 -7.68 -3.29 12.40
N LYS A 63 -7.14 -3.83 13.50
CA LYS A 63 -7.77 -3.68 14.82
C LYS A 63 -7.61 -2.27 15.40
N LYS A 64 -6.51 -1.61 15.08
CA LYS A 64 -6.13 -0.25 15.50
C LYS A 64 -5.01 0.27 14.60
N ILE A 65 -4.77 1.58 14.63
CA ILE A 65 -3.70 2.25 13.88
C ILE A 65 -2.74 2.83 14.90
N GLU A 66 -1.56 2.23 15.02
CA GLU A 66 -0.57 2.61 16.03
C GLU A 66 0.76 3.01 15.41
N LYS A 67 1.16 2.30 14.35
CA LYS A 67 2.44 2.48 13.68
C LYS A 67 2.26 3.25 12.39
N THR A 68 3.30 3.94 11.95
CA THR A 68 3.34 4.52 10.59
C THR A 68 3.01 3.46 9.55
N SER A 69 3.53 2.23 9.68
CA SER A 69 3.20 1.12 8.77
C SER A 69 1.70 0.85 8.66
N ASP A 70 0.94 0.98 9.75
CA ASP A 70 -0.51 0.77 9.74
C ASP A 70 -1.21 1.87 8.93
N LYS A 71 -0.74 3.12 9.08
CA LYS A 71 -1.19 4.27 8.27
C LYS A 71 -0.88 4.03 6.79
N ILE A 72 0.36 3.69 6.44
CA ILE A 72 0.75 3.40 5.04
C ILE A 72 -0.10 2.26 4.48
N PHE A 73 -0.26 1.17 5.23
CA PHE A 73 -1.06 0.03 4.84
C PHE A 73 -2.50 0.44 4.52
N LEU A 74 -3.10 1.28 5.35
CA LEU A 74 -4.44 1.81 5.12
C LEU A 74 -4.52 2.72 3.88
N HIS A 75 -3.54 3.60 3.68
CA HIS A 75 -3.47 4.45 2.49
C HIS A 75 -3.40 3.66 1.19
N ILE A 76 -2.58 2.61 1.17
CA ILE A 76 -2.47 1.74 0.00
C ILE A 76 -3.83 1.10 -0.30
N GLN A 77 -4.48 0.54 0.72
CA GLN A 77 -5.79 -0.08 0.56
C GLN A 77 -6.88 0.91 0.13
N ALA A 78 -6.82 2.16 0.62
CA ALA A 78 -7.78 3.19 0.23
C ALA A 78 -7.65 3.54 -1.26
N VAL A 79 -6.43 3.67 -1.76
CA VAL A 79 -6.17 3.88 -3.19
C VAL A 79 -6.65 2.67 -4.01
N LEU A 80 -6.27 1.45 -3.61
CA LEU A 80 -6.67 0.24 -4.32
C LEU A 80 -8.19 -0.01 -4.28
N GLY A 81 -8.86 0.43 -3.22
CA GLY A 81 -10.31 0.40 -3.07
C GLY A 81 -11.02 1.54 -3.79
N GLY A 82 -10.29 2.48 -4.39
CA GLY A 82 -10.85 3.62 -5.10
C GLY A 82 -11.53 4.68 -4.21
N ILE A 83 -11.24 4.68 -2.90
CA ILE A 83 -11.82 5.60 -1.92
C ILE A 83 -11.33 7.04 -2.21
N ASN A 84 -12.26 7.99 -2.22
CA ASN A 84 -11.93 9.40 -2.45
C ASN A 84 -11.30 10.03 -1.20
N LEU A 85 -9.97 9.99 -1.11
CA LEU A 85 -9.20 10.61 -0.02
C LEU A 85 -9.24 12.15 -0.02
N ASN A 86 -9.84 12.77 -1.04
CA ASN A 86 -10.10 14.20 -1.07
C ASN A 86 -11.41 14.60 -0.36
N ASP A 87 -12.24 13.65 0.02
CA ASP A 87 -13.50 13.88 0.72
C ASP A 87 -13.26 14.65 2.04
N PRO A 88 -14.07 15.68 2.35
CA PRO A 88 -14.01 16.39 3.63
C PRO A 88 -14.06 15.49 4.86
N GLU A 89 -14.69 14.31 4.78
CA GLU A 89 -14.71 13.33 5.88
C GLU A 89 -13.29 12.87 6.27
N TYR A 90 -12.37 12.82 5.30
CA TYR A 90 -11.00 12.38 5.52
C TYR A 90 -10.01 13.55 5.67
N LYS A 91 -10.48 14.80 5.61
CA LYS A 91 -9.65 15.99 5.72
C LYS A 91 -9.87 16.72 7.05
N ASN A 92 -8.79 17.21 7.61
CA ASN A 92 -8.77 18.26 8.64
C ASN A 92 -7.62 19.24 8.32
N GLY A 93 -7.53 20.34 9.07
CA GLY A 93 -6.53 21.38 8.81
C GLY A 93 -5.07 20.91 8.82
N ASP A 94 -4.78 19.76 9.45
CA ASP A 94 -3.43 19.26 9.69
C ASP A 94 -3.09 17.99 8.88
N ASN A 95 -4.01 17.46 8.07
CA ASN A 95 -3.78 16.25 7.28
C ASN A 95 -4.03 16.46 5.78
N GLN A 96 -3.32 15.70 4.95
CA GLN A 96 -3.49 15.74 3.50
C GLN A 96 -3.42 14.32 2.90
N PRO A 97 -4.44 13.47 3.12
CA PRO A 97 -4.33 12.05 2.84
C PRO A 97 -4.06 11.72 1.36
N GLN A 98 -4.62 12.51 0.45
CA GLN A 98 -4.37 12.36 -0.98
C GLN A 98 -2.90 12.62 -1.37
N LEU A 99 -2.30 13.68 -0.82
CA LEU A 99 -0.89 14.02 -1.10
C LEU A 99 0.07 13.00 -0.50
N GLU A 100 -0.26 12.47 0.68
CA GLU A 100 0.47 11.35 1.26
C GLU A 100 0.39 10.10 0.38
N SER A 101 -0.79 9.74 -0.13
CA SER A 101 -0.96 8.63 -1.07
C SER A 101 -0.13 8.82 -2.35
N ILE A 102 -0.05 10.02 -2.91
CA ILE A 102 0.81 10.31 -4.07
C ILE A 102 2.29 10.04 -3.73
N THR A 103 2.73 10.45 -2.54
CA THR A 103 4.11 10.23 -2.06
C THR A 103 4.40 8.75 -1.86
N ILE A 104 3.46 8.01 -1.26
CA ILE A 104 3.56 6.56 -1.03
C ILE A 104 3.69 5.82 -2.37
N PHE A 105 2.80 6.11 -3.34
CA PHE A 105 2.78 5.45 -4.63
C PHE A 105 3.98 5.81 -5.54
N ARG A 106 4.75 6.86 -5.21
CA ARG A 106 6.03 7.14 -5.87
C ARG A 106 7.09 6.06 -5.58
N HIS A 107 7.03 5.42 -4.41
CA HIS A 107 8.01 4.41 -4.00
C HIS A 107 7.52 2.97 -4.18
N ILE A 108 6.20 2.74 -4.17
CA ILE A 108 5.62 1.40 -4.26
C ILE A 108 6.11 0.56 -5.45
N PRO A 109 6.17 1.06 -6.71
CA PRO A 109 6.50 0.20 -7.85
C PRO A 109 7.87 -0.47 -7.74
N ARG A 110 8.89 0.24 -7.23
CA ARG A 110 10.24 -0.30 -7.06
C ARG A 110 10.34 -1.27 -5.88
N ILE A 111 9.61 -1.01 -4.79
CA ILE A 111 9.56 -1.91 -3.63
C ILE A 111 8.84 -3.22 -4.01
N ALA A 112 7.70 -3.13 -4.69
CA ALA A 112 6.93 -4.29 -5.13
C ALA A 112 7.72 -5.16 -6.12
N ARG A 113 8.43 -4.55 -7.08
CA ARG A 113 9.33 -5.28 -7.98
C ARG A 113 10.47 -5.99 -7.24
N ALA A 114 11.08 -5.32 -6.26
CA ALA A 114 12.12 -5.94 -5.44
C ALA A 114 11.58 -7.14 -4.64
N LEU A 115 10.38 -7.03 -4.09
CA LEU A 115 9.69 -8.12 -3.39
C LEU A 115 9.46 -9.33 -4.32
N VAL A 116 9.00 -9.10 -5.55
CA VAL A 116 8.82 -10.18 -6.54
C VAL A 116 10.15 -10.83 -6.91
N GLU A 117 11.21 -10.04 -7.12
CA GLU A 117 12.54 -10.58 -7.47
C GLU A 117 13.13 -11.42 -6.33
N VAL A 118 12.95 -10.99 -5.06
CA VAL A 118 13.33 -11.81 -3.89
C VAL A 118 12.58 -13.14 -3.88
N ALA A 119 11.28 -13.13 -4.15
CA ALA A 119 10.46 -14.34 -4.19
C ALA A 119 10.89 -15.32 -5.30
N ILE A 120 11.23 -14.79 -6.48
CA ILE A 120 11.74 -15.57 -7.62
C ILE A 120 13.11 -16.18 -7.27
N GLU A 121 14.03 -15.38 -6.76
CA GLU A 121 15.38 -15.84 -6.40
C GLU A 121 15.33 -16.95 -5.34
N ARG A 122 14.41 -16.82 -4.37
CA ARG A 122 14.21 -17.83 -3.32
C ARG A 122 13.34 -19.02 -3.74
N GLN A 123 12.81 -19.04 -4.96
CA GLN A 123 11.91 -20.09 -5.45
C GLN A 123 10.65 -20.29 -4.57
N HIS A 124 10.18 -19.22 -3.92
CA HIS A 124 8.99 -19.25 -3.06
C HIS A 124 7.71 -19.04 -3.89
N GLY A 125 7.14 -20.12 -4.42
CA GLY A 125 6.01 -20.03 -5.37
C GLY A 125 4.79 -19.27 -4.86
N ALA A 126 4.44 -19.38 -3.57
CA ALA A 126 3.33 -18.63 -2.97
C ALA A 126 3.61 -17.10 -2.99
N GLN A 127 4.84 -16.71 -2.62
CA GLN A 127 5.26 -15.31 -2.69
C GLN A 127 5.32 -14.79 -4.12
N VAL A 128 5.75 -15.60 -5.10
CA VAL A 128 5.76 -15.19 -6.52
C VAL A 128 4.33 -14.90 -6.99
N LYS A 129 3.40 -15.80 -6.71
CA LYS A 129 1.98 -15.63 -7.07
C LYS A 129 1.40 -14.35 -6.46
N HIS A 130 1.47 -14.20 -5.15
CA HIS A 130 0.91 -13.06 -4.43
C HIS A 130 1.66 -11.76 -4.74
N GLY A 131 2.98 -11.81 -4.92
CA GLY A 131 3.80 -10.66 -5.28
C GLY A 131 3.47 -10.11 -6.66
N LEU A 132 3.24 -10.98 -7.66
CA LEU A 132 2.84 -10.55 -9.00
C LEU A 132 1.43 -9.96 -9.01
N GLU A 133 0.49 -10.54 -8.25
CA GLU A 133 -0.85 -9.99 -8.03
C GLU A 133 -0.77 -8.59 -7.40
N LEU A 134 0.00 -8.43 -6.31
CA LEU A 134 0.21 -7.11 -5.69
C LEU A 134 0.84 -6.13 -6.67
N LEU A 135 1.88 -6.54 -7.40
CA LEU A 135 2.54 -5.65 -8.36
C LEU A 135 1.57 -5.10 -9.41
N ARG A 136 0.66 -5.94 -9.91
CA ARG A 136 -0.39 -5.53 -10.86
C ARG A 136 -1.39 -4.58 -10.20
N CYS A 137 -1.94 -4.94 -9.04
CA CYS A 137 -2.88 -4.09 -8.29
C CYS A 137 -2.27 -2.71 -7.98
N LEU A 138 -1.03 -2.68 -7.50
CA LEU A 138 -0.32 -1.48 -7.09
C LEU A 138 0.05 -0.58 -8.27
N THR A 139 0.43 -1.17 -9.40
CA THR A 139 0.71 -0.42 -10.64
C THR A 139 -0.57 0.19 -11.19
N ALA A 140 -1.65 -0.59 -11.19
CA ALA A 140 -2.97 -0.17 -11.63
C ALA A 140 -3.69 0.79 -10.67
N LYS A 141 -3.22 0.88 -9.42
CA LYS A 141 -3.91 1.58 -8.32
C LYS A 141 -5.35 1.10 -8.11
N SER A 142 -5.60 -0.20 -8.29
CA SER A 142 -6.90 -0.83 -8.07
C SER A 142 -6.75 -2.29 -7.67
N TRP A 143 -7.64 -2.80 -6.83
CA TRP A 143 -7.85 -4.24 -6.69
C TRP A 143 -8.33 -4.86 -8.00
N GLU A 144 -7.92 -6.10 -8.27
CA GLU A 144 -8.28 -6.83 -9.50
C GLU A 144 -9.72 -7.35 -9.51
N ASP A 145 -10.27 -7.62 -8.32
CA ASP A 145 -11.60 -8.19 -8.13
C ASP A 145 -12.69 -7.13 -7.95
N ARG A 146 -12.42 -5.87 -8.34
CA ARG A 146 -13.34 -4.75 -8.16
C ARG A 146 -13.60 -3.96 -9.44
N PRO A 147 -14.81 -3.35 -9.59
CA PRO A 147 -15.13 -2.51 -10.74
C PRO A 147 -14.16 -1.32 -10.94
N THR A 148 -13.48 -0.91 -9.87
CA THR A 148 -12.42 0.12 -9.91
C THR A 148 -11.28 -0.23 -10.87
N VAL A 149 -11.15 -1.49 -11.28
CA VAL A 149 -10.17 -1.93 -12.30
C VAL A 149 -10.31 -1.16 -13.62
N LEU A 150 -11.52 -0.69 -13.96
CA LEU A 150 -11.77 0.09 -15.17
C LEU A 150 -11.07 1.46 -15.18
N ARG A 151 -10.63 1.96 -14.00
CA ARG A 151 -9.82 3.19 -13.90
C ARG A 151 -8.44 3.06 -14.55
N GLN A 152 -8.01 1.85 -14.92
CA GLN A 152 -6.79 1.63 -15.69
C GLN A 152 -6.88 2.16 -17.13
N ILE A 153 -8.09 2.34 -17.66
CA ILE A 153 -8.31 2.85 -19.02
C ILE A 153 -8.40 4.37 -18.94
N GLU A 154 -7.44 5.05 -19.56
CA GLU A 154 -7.44 6.51 -19.68
C GLU A 154 -8.76 6.96 -20.34
N SER A 155 -9.51 7.85 -19.67
CA SER A 155 -10.87 8.34 -20.02
C SER A 155 -12.08 7.62 -19.37
N ILE A 156 -11.90 6.58 -18.55
CA ILE A 156 -13.01 5.93 -17.82
C ILE A 156 -12.82 6.07 -16.30
N GLY A 157 -13.76 6.76 -15.63
CA GLY A 157 -13.78 6.97 -14.16
C GLY A 157 -13.86 8.45 -13.74
N GLU A 158 -13.92 8.70 -12.43
CA GLU A 158 -13.86 10.06 -11.88
C GLU A 158 -12.48 10.68 -12.14
N LYS A 159 -12.45 11.91 -12.70
CA LYS A 159 -11.20 12.66 -12.88
C LYS A 159 -10.62 12.99 -11.50
N SER A 160 -9.43 12.45 -11.21
CA SER A 160 -8.68 12.71 -9.98
C SER A 160 -8.14 14.14 -9.90
#